data_AF-A0A1N6FY26-F1
#
_entry.id   AF-A0A1N6FY26-F1
#
_cell.length_a   1.000
_cell.length_b   1.000
_cell.length_c   1.000
_cell.angle_alpha   90.00
_cell.angle_beta   90.00
_cell.angle_gamma   90.00
#
_symmetry.space_group_name_H-M   'P 1'
#
loop_
_entity.id
_entity.type
_entity.pdbx_description
1 polymer ?
#
loop_
_entity_poly.entity_id
_entity_poly.type
_entity_poly.pdbx_seq_one_letter_code
_entity_poly.pdbx_strand_id
1 'polypeptide(L)' 'MKEFIQKIKKNTLAYLKSLNWIVLLGIAAFSIALAIINNIRVEDSKSVDWIGSQEILEKPANIL' A
#
# COMPACT_ATOMS: atom_id res chain seq x y z
N MET A 1 -32.64 -6.70 7.66
CA MET A 1 -31.43 -6.42 6.86
C MET A 1 -30.51 -5.37 7.50
N LYS A 2 -31.02 -4.18 7.91
CA LYS A 2 -30.22 -3.14 8.59
C LYS A 2 -29.55 -3.62 9.89
N GLU A 3 -30.29 -4.38 10.71
CA GLU A 3 -29.75 -4.91 11.98
C GLU A 3 -28.63 -5.94 11.78
N PHE A 4 -28.74 -6.77 10.74
CA PHE A 4 -27.70 -7.74 10.38
C PHE A 4 -26.40 -7.03 9.97
N ILE A 5 -26.51 -5.99 9.15
CA ILE A 5 -25.38 -5.15 8.73
C ILE A 5 -24.75 -4.45 9.93
N GLN A 6 -25.56 -3.93 10.86
CA GLN A 6 -25.05 -3.30 12.08
C GLN A 6 -24.31 -4.30 12.97
N LYS A 7 -24.83 -5.53 13.11
CA LYS A 7 -24.18 -6.60 13.88
C LYS A 7 -22.84 -7.00 13.27
N ILE A 8 -22.77 -7.15 11.94
CA ILE A 8 -21.51 -7.42 11.24
C ILE A 8 -20.52 -6.28 11.47
N LYS A 9 -20.91 -5.03 11.22
CA LYS A 9 -20.04 -3.86 11.45
C LYS A 9 -19.49 -3.82 12.88
N LYS A 10 -20.34 -4.07 13.88
CA LYS A 10 -19.93 -4.09 15.29
C LYS A 10 -18.93 -5.20 15.56
N ASN A 11 -19.16 -6.41 15.04
CA ASN A 11 -18.27 -7.55 15.22
C ASN A 11 -16.92 -7.34 14.50
N THR A 12 -16.93 -6.82 13.27
CA THR A 12 -15.71 -6.50 12.53
C THR A 12 -14.90 -5.43 13.24
N LEU A 13 -15.55 -4.37 13.74
CA LEU A 13 -14.86 -3.29 14.45
C LEU A 13 -14.32 -3.76 15.81
N ALA A 14 -15.04 -4.62 16.53
CA ALA A 14 -14.56 -5.23 17.77
C ALA A 14 -13.36 -6.14 17.51
N TYR A 15 -13.42 -6.96 16.45
CA TYR A 15 -12.31 -7.81 16.03
C TYR A 15 -11.08 -6.98 15.65
N LEU A 16 -11.24 -5.96 14.80
CA LEU A 16 -10.16 -5.05 14.44
C LEU A 16 -9.51 -4.41 15.67
N LYS A 17 -10.30 -3.92 16.64
CA LYS A 17 -9.76 -3.35 17.88
C LYS A 17 -9.01 -4.36 18.75
N SER A 18 -9.31 -5.65 18.64
CA SER A 18 -8.65 -6.71 19.42
C SER A 18 -7.26 -7.07 18.89
N LEU A 19 -6.92 -6.67 17.67
CA LEU A 19 -5.62 -6.97 17.07
C LEU A 19 -4.51 -6.14 17.74
N ASN A 20 -3.31 -6.73 17.83
CA ASN A 20 -2.13 -6.02 18.31
C ASN A 20 -1.57 -5.11 17.21
N TRP A 21 -2.17 -3.92 17.08
CA TRP A 21 -1.82 -2.94 16.06
C TRP A 21 -0.36 -2.49 16.12
N ILE A 22 0.26 -2.46 17.30
CA ILE A 22 1.67 -2.07 17.43
C ILE A 22 2.56 -3.06 16.67
N VAL A 23 2.31 -4.37 16.88
CA VAL A 23 3.06 -5.43 16.17
C VAL A 23 2.74 -5.42 14.68
N LEU A 24 1.46 -5.31 14.30
CA LEU A 24 1.06 -5.30 12.89
C LEU A 24 1.64 -4.11 12.12
N LEU A 25 1.59 -2.91 12.71
CA LEU A 25 2.19 -1.72 12.11
C LEU A 25 3.71 -1.81 12.09
N GLY A 26 4.34 -2.41 13.11
CA GLY A 26 5.77 -2.69 13.14
C GLY A 26 6.21 -3.62 12.00
N ILE A 27 5.49 -4.73 11.79
CA ILE A 27 5.75 -5.66 10.68
C ILE A 27 5.54 -4.94 9.34
N ALA A 28 4.43 -4.21 9.19
CA ALA A 28 4.15 -3.48 7.95
C ALA A 28 5.24 -2.46 7.62
N ALA A 29 5.68 -1.67 8.60
CA ALA A 29 6.77 -0.70 8.44
C ALA A 29 8.10 -1.39 8.10
N PHE A 30 8.40 -2.51 8.76
CA PHE A 30 9.59 -3.30 8.48
C PHE A 30 9.58 -3.88 7.05
N SER A 31 8.44 -4.41 6.60
CA SER A 31 8.27 -4.90 5.24
C SER A 31 8.44 -3.80 4.19
N ILE A 32 7.89 -2.61 4.44
CA ILE A 32 8.09 -1.44 3.57
C ILE A 32 9.58 -1.10 3.51
N ALA A 33 10.26 -0.96 4.65
CA ALA A 33 11.69 -0.63 4.67
C ALA A 33 12.53 -1.67 3.90
N LEU A 34 12.24 -2.97 4.07
CA LEU A 34 12.91 -4.01 3.31
C LEU A 34 12.63 -3.95 1.81
N ALA A 35 11.39 -3.65 1.41
CA ALA A 35 11.05 -3.47 -0.01
C ALA A 35 11.85 -2.32 -0.64
N ILE A 36 11.96 -1.19 0.06
CA ILE A 36 12.77 -0.05 -0.36
C ILE A 36 14.24 -0.44 -0.52
N ILE A 37 14.84 -1.05 0.51
CA ILE A 37 16.24 -1.46 0.51
C ILE A 37 16.51 -2.48 -0.61
N ASN A 38 15.61 -3.46 -0.78
CA ASN A 38 15.73 -4.45 -1.83
C ASN A 38 15.69 -3.81 -3.21
N ASN A 39 14.82 -2.82 -3.41
CA ASN A 39 14.68 -2.15 -4.70
C ASN A 39 15.88 -1.27 -5.06
N ILE A 40 16.57 -0.69 -4.06
CA ILE A 40 17.81 0.06 -4.27
C ILE A 40 19.00 -0.88 -4.52
N ARG A 41 19.02 -2.05 -3.87
CA ARG A 41 20.14 -2.99 -3.96
C ARG A 41 20.14 -3.79 -5.26
N VAL A 42 18.98 -4.07 -5.82
CA VAL A 42 18.87 -4.93 -7.00
C VAL A 42 19.33 -4.16 -8.25
N GLU A 43 19.99 -4.88 -9.16
CA GLU A 43 20.45 -4.36 -10.45
C GLU A 43 19.29 -3.68 -11.21
N ASP A 44 19.55 -2.56 -11.88
CA ASP A 44 18.49 -1.71 -12.47
C ASP A 44 17.53 -2.46 -13.40
N SER A 45 17.98 -3.55 -14.03
CA SER A 45 17.12 -4.41 -14.86
C SER A 45 16.04 -5.18 -14.09
N LYS A 46 16.13 -5.23 -12.76
CA LYS A 46 15.24 -5.96 -11.85
C LYS A 46 14.63 -5.05 -10.78
N SER A 47 14.99 -3.77 -10.76
CA SER A 47 14.37 -2.79 -9.86
C SER A 47 13.02 -2.39 -10.43
N VAL A 48 12.06 -2.18 -9.55
CA VAL A 48 10.73 -1.67 -9.90
C VAL A 48 10.81 -0.16 -9.96
N ASP A 49 10.43 0.42 -11.09
CA ASP A 49 10.28 1.87 -11.21
C ASP A 49 9.25 2.36 -10.20
N TRP A 50 9.67 3.31 -9.37
CA TRP A 50 8.82 3.87 -8.33
C TRP A 50 7.74 4.76 -8.93
N ILE A 51 6.59 4.81 -8.27
CA ILE A 51 5.50 5.74 -8.65
C ILE A 51 6.05 7.17 -8.59
N GLY A 52 6.16 7.83 -9.75
CA GLY A 52 6.73 9.18 -9.91
C GLY A 52 8.07 9.25 -10.66
N SER A 53 8.74 8.12 -10.90
CA SER A 53 9.98 8.05 -11.69
C SER A 53 9.75 7.79 -13.19
N GLN A 54 8.50 7.56 -13.58
CA GLN A 54 8.12 7.32 -14.98
C GLN A 54 8.17 8.63 -15.76
N GLU A 55 8.77 8.62 -16.95
CA GLU A 55 8.70 9.75 -17.87
C GLU A 55 7.23 10.11 -18.11
N ILE A 56 6.87 11.35 -17.78
CA ILE A 56 5.57 11.90 -18.13
C ILE A 56 5.53 11.94 -19.64
N LEU A 57 4.76 11.03 -20.26
CA LEU A 57 4.42 11.12 -21.68
C LEU A 57 3.89 12.53 -21.93
N GLU A 58 4.70 13.37 -22.60
CA GLU A 58 4.30 14.72 -22.97
C GLU A 58 2.97 14.60 -23.71
N LYS A 59 1.95 15.28 -23.19
CA LYS A 59 0.63 15.32 -23.82
C LYS A 59 0.85 15.76 -25.27
N PRO A 60 0.42 15.00 -26.29
CA PRO A 60 0.66 15.39 -27.68
C PRO A 60 0.14 16.81 -27.84
N ALA A 61 1.04 17.72 -28.21
CA ALA A 61 0.73 19.13 -28.39
C ALA A 61 -0.50 19.23 -29.29
N ASN A 62 -1.47 20.03 -28.86
CA ASN A 62 -2.72 20.27 -29.57
C ASN A 62 -2.48 20.33 -31.08
N ILE A 63 -3.00 19.34 -31.79
CA ILE A 63 -3.09 19.37 -33.24
C ILE A 63 -4.07 20.50 -33.56
N LEU A 64 -3.52 21.61 -34.04
CA LEU A 64 -4.27 22.75 -34.61
C LEU A 64 -4.90 22.35 -35.94
#